data_AF-E8U8M4-F1
#
_entry.id   AF-E8U8M4-F1
#
_cell.length_a   1.000
_cell.length_b   1.000
_cell.length_c   1.000
_cell.angle_alpha   90.00
_cell.angle_beta   90.00
_cell.angle_gamma   90.00
#
_symmetry.space_group_name_H-M   'P 1'
#
loop_
_entity.id
_entity.type
_entity.pdbx_description
1 polymer ?
#
loop_
_entity_poly.entity_id
_entity_poly.type
_entity_poly.pdbx_seq_one_letter_code
_entity_poly.pdbx_strand_id
1 'polypeptide(L)'
;MMASVLMIGSASAHRLEALRDNVGNRLKLPVGDWGRYEGVQAKLRAGNFAAVQAYAQKPDLTLIEAGLVVYFAGSKGFAEGAYDARTSFLFTRAAADVYLDAQANLNMARLSQRGSDFGGLLKASPELTFLYLNRAWEAGSVLAEHPNGRAQWSLIVNASLGLADGFYAAGLNNEFPTQQTLRRLRPELLKFRAAFGALYGLQVPSAPTTVMERHYDY
;
A
#
# COMPACT_ATOMS: atom_id res chain seq x y z
N MET A 1 15.63 42.26 11.58
CA MET A 1 15.64 40.85 12.04
C MET A 1 15.30 39.98 10.85
N MET A 2 16.29 39.30 10.25
CA MET A 2 16.04 38.32 9.20
C MET A 2 15.68 36.98 9.85
N ALA A 3 14.50 36.45 9.52
CA ALA A 3 14.11 35.12 9.92
C ALA A 3 14.98 34.09 9.18
N SER A 4 15.68 33.27 9.94
CA SER A 4 16.38 32.08 9.45
C SER A 4 15.40 31.18 8.69
N VAL A 5 15.52 31.14 7.37
CA VAL A 5 14.90 30.09 6.55
C VAL A 5 15.69 28.82 6.82
N LEU A 6 15.16 27.99 7.73
CA LEU A 6 15.76 26.72 8.12
C LEU A 6 15.95 25.82 6.88
N MET A 7 17.19 25.39 6.65
CA MET A 7 17.60 24.35 5.69
C MET A 7 17.11 22.94 6.09
N ILE A 8 15.89 22.80 6.60
CA ILE A 8 15.26 21.49 6.89
C ILE A 8 14.77 20.81 5.58
N GLY A 9 14.64 21.57 4.49
CA GLY A 9 14.08 21.08 3.22
C GLY A 9 14.94 20.05 2.46
N SER A 10 16.28 20.06 2.58
CA SER A 10 17.14 19.23 1.69
C SER A 10 17.43 17.83 2.25
N ALA A 11 17.81 17.70 3.52
CA ALA A 11 18.08 16.39 4.13
C ALA A 11 16.80 15.55 4.31
N SER A 12 15.67 16.23 4.56
CA SER A 12 14.37 15.59 4.75
C SER A 12 13.82 14.99 3.47
N ALA A 13 13.86 15.75 2.37
CA ALA A 13 13.49 15.28 1.04
C ALA A 13 14.39 14.12 0.58
N HIS A 14 15.70 14.25 0.78
CA HIS A 14 16.66 13.23 0.37
C HIS A 14 16.42 11.87 1.04
N ARG A 15 16.10 11.86 2.34
CA ARG A 15 15.80 10.61 3.06
C ARG A 15 14.51 9.95 2.59
N LEU A 16 13.46 10.73 2.27
CA LEU A 16 12.21 10.19 1.74
C LEU A 16 12.40 9.56 0.36
N GLU A 17 13.15 10.22 -0.53
CA GLU A 17 13.52 9.66 -1.84
C GLU A 17 14.38 8.41 -1.69
N ALA A 18 15.34 8.42 -0.78
CA ALA A 18 16.16 7.26 -0.49
C ALA A 18 15.37 6.09 0.10
N LEU A 19 14.26 6.33 0.81
CA LEU A 19 13.33 5.27 1.24
C LEU A 19 12.48 4.76 0.06
N ARG A 20 11.93 5.66 -0.75
CA ARG A 20 11.16 5.31 -1.95
C ARG A 20 11.95 4.40 -2.90
N ASP A 21 13.21 4.73 -3.16
CA ASP A 21 14.05 4.02 -4.13
C ASP A 21 14.69 2.73 -3.57
N ASN A 22 14.41 2.38 -2.31
CA ASN A 22 15.18 1.39 -1.56
C ASN A 22 14.73 -0.07 -1.68
N VAL A 23 14.67 -0.61 -2.90
CA VAL A 23 14.32 -2.02 -3.11
C VAL A 23 15.29 -2.96 -2.36
N GLY A 24 16.57 -2.59 -2.24
CA GLY A 24 17.64 -3.41 -1.66
C GLY A 24 17.84 -3.31 -0.14
N ASN A 25 17.54 -2.19 0.52
CA ASN A 25 17.74 -2.05 1.98
C ASN A 25 16.49 -2.24 2.83
N ARG A 26 15.29 -2.46 2.26
CA ARG A 26 14.10 -2.74 3.08
C ARG A 26 14.30 -3.93 4.04
N LEU A 27 15.07 -4.94 3.62
CA LEU A 27 15.39 -6.13 4.42
C LEU A 27 16.35 -5.83 5.60
N LYS A 28 16.93 -4.63 5.66
CA LYS A 28 17.79 -4.17 6.75
C LYS A 28 17.01 -3.42 7.83
N LEU A 29 15.77 -3.04 7.56
CA LEU A 29 14.93 -2.38 8.55
C LEU A 29 14.34 -3.43 9.50
N PRO A 30 14.29 -3.16 10.81
CA PRO A 30 13.58 -4.04 11.73
C PRO A 30 12.10 -4.03 11.35
N VAL A 31 11.46 -5.20 11.31
CA VAL A 31 10.05 -5.37 10.92
C VAL A 31 9.13 -4.38 11.65
N GLY A 32 9.37 -4.20 12.95
CA GLY A 32 8.51 -3.43 13.83
C GLY A 32 7.35 -4.26 14.36
N ASP A 33 6.70 -3.76 15.41
CA ASP A 33 5.53 -4.40 16.01
C ASP A 33 4.25 -3.93 15.29
N TRP A 34 3.45 -4.88 14.79
CA TRP A 34 2.14 -4.60 14.19
C TRP A 34 1.14 -3.96 15.16
N GLY A 35 1.27 -4.19 16.47
CA GLY A 35 0.49 -3.47 17.48
C GLY A 35 0.73 -1.95 17.46
N ARG A 36 1.85 -1.49 16.89
CA ARG A 36 2.16 -0.06 16.72
C ARG A 36 1.66 0.52 15.40
N TYR A 37 1.25 -0.32 14.44
CA TYR A 37 0.86 0.12 13.09
C TYR A 37 -0.23 1.18 13.16
N GLU A 38 -1.32 0.92 13.89
CA GLU A 38 -2.45 1.84 14.00
C GLU A 38 -2.08 3.18 14.63
N GLY A 39 -1.26 3.16 15.69
CA GLY A 39 -0.79 4.39 16.34
C GLY A 39 0.07 5.24 15.40
N VAL A 40 0.97 4.61 14.65
CA VAL A 40 1.80 5.31 13.64
C VAL A 40 0.93 5.83 12.50
N GLN A 41 0.02 5.01 11.99
CA GLN A 41 -0.90 5.38 10.93
C GLN A 41 -1.79 6.56 11.34
N ALA A 42 -2.37 6.54 12.54
CA ALA A 42 -3.20 7.61 13.06
C ALA A 42 -2.42 8.92 13.21
N LYS A 43 -1.18 8.84 13.74
CA LYS A 43 -0.30 10.01 13.87
C LYS A 43 0.04 10.64 12.52
N LEU A 44 0.42 9.83 11.53
CA LEU A 44 0.75 10.33 10.19
C LEU A 44 -0.50 10.83 9.43
N ARG A 45 -1.65 10.19 9.63
CA ARG A 45 -2.94 10.62 9.05
C ARG A 45 -3.35 12.00 9.55
N ALA A 46 -3.22 12.25 10.85
CA ALA A 46 -3.56 13.53 11.47
C ALA A 46 -2.54 14.64 11.15
N GLY A 47 -1.31 14.28 10.77
CA GLY A 47 -0.26 15.22 10.42
C GLY A 47 -0.37 15.82 9.01
N ASN A 48 0.51 16.77 8.75
CA ASN A 48 0.79 17.38 7.45
C ASN A 48 2.10 16.79 6.85
N PHE A 49 2.48 17.24 5.65
CA PHE A 49 3.67 16.76 4.96
C PHE A 49 4.96 17.03 5.75
N ALA A 50 5.06 18.17 6.43
CA ALA A 50 6.18 18.47 7.31
C ALA A 50 6.32 17.46 8.47
N ALA A 51 5.20 17.01 9.05
CA ALA A 51 5.21 15.97 10.08
C ALA A 51 5.68 14.61 9.54
N VAL A 52 5.31 14.28 8.29
CA VAL A 52 5.81 13.07 7.61
C VAL A 52 7.33 13.15 7.37
N GLN A 53 7.80 14.30 6.89
CA GLN A 53 9.23 14.57 6.68
C GLN A 53 10.02 14.45 7.99
N ALA A 54 9.50 15.00 9.09
CA ALA A 54 10.10 14.88 10.41
C ALA A 54 10.12 13.42 10.90
N TYR A 55 9.04 12.67 10.67
CA TYR A 55 8.97 11.25 11.06
C TYR A 55 10.02 10.41 10.30
N ALA A 56 10.21 10.68 9.01
CA ALA A 56 11.19 9.99 8.18
C ALA A 56 12.63 10.09 8.74
N GLN A 57 12.92 11.12 9.55
CA GLN A 57 14.24 11.34 10.15
C GLN A 57 14.54 10.50 11.40
N LYS A 58 13.56 9.75 11.92
CA LYS A 58 13.78 8.87 13.07
C LYS A 58 14.97 7.92 12.80
N PRO A 59 16.00 7.84 13.67
CA PRO A 59 17.20 7.04 13.41
C PRO A 59 16.87 5.56 13.19
N ASP A 60 15.98 5.00 14.00
CA ASP A 60 15.58 3.60 13.96
C ASP A 60 14.16 3.45 13.42
N LEU A 61 14.00 3.77 12.13
CA LEU A 61 12.73 3.58 11.42
C LEU A 61 12.50 2.09 11.19
N THR A 62 11.36 1.56 11.64
CA THR A 62 10.98 0.18 11.34
C THR A 62 10.44 0.05 9.91
N LEU A 63 10.32 -1.17 9.41
CA LEU A 63 9.75 -1.46 8.11
C LEU A 63 8.30 -0.98 7.99
N ILE A 64 7.49 -1.22 9.03
CA ILE A 64 6.11 -0.70 9.14
C ILE A 64 6.11 0.83 9.05
N GLU A 65 6.98 1.49 9.83
CA GLU A 65 7.06 2.94 9.84
C GLU A 65 7.51 3.49 8.50
N ALA A 66 8.48 2.85 7.84
CA ALA A 66 8.95 3.23 6.52
C ALA A 66 7.85 3.12 5.46
N GLY A 67 7.10 2.01 5.43
CA GLY A 67 5.97 1.83 4.52
C GLY A 67 4.91 2.92 4.68
N LEU A 68 4.51 3.21 5.92
CA LEU A 68 3.54 4.25 6.24
C LEU A 68 4.06 5.65 5.89
N VAL A 69 5.32 5.97 6.23
CA VAL A 69 5.93 7.27 5.91
C VAL A 69 6.00 7.49 4.40
N VAL A 70 6.42 6.48 3.63
CA VAL A 70 6.48 6.55 2.16
C VAL A 70 5.08 6.74 1.56
N TYR A 71 4.08 6.02 2.07
CA TYR A 71 2.68 6.19 1.64
C TYR A 71 2.13 7.60 1.96
N PHE A 72 2.31 8.08 3.19
CA PHE A 72 1.82 9.40 3.59
C PHE A 72 2.63 10.54 2.95
N ALA A 73 3.90 10.32 2.59
CA ALA A 73 4.68 11.31 1.86
C ALA A 73 4.08 11.59 0.48
N GLY A 74 3.66 10.54 -0.25
CA GLY A 74 2.98 10.70 -1.53
C GLY A 74 1.66 11.47 -1.40
N SER A 75 0.76 11.01 -0.52
CA SER A 75 -0.58 11.61 -0.37
C SER A 75 -0.56 13.03 0.20
N LYS A 76 0.23 13.29 1.25
CA LYS A 76 0.32 14.61 1.89
C LYS A 76 1.14 15.60 1.05
N GLY A 77 2.23 15.13 0.45
CA GLY A 77 3.03 15.96 -0.45
C GLY A 77 2.25 16.44 -1.67
N PHE A 78 1.36 15.60 -2.23
CA PHE A 78 0.45 16.02 -3.30
C PHE A 78 -0.58 17.04 -2.81
N ALA A 79 -1.25 16.76 -1.69
CA ALA A 79 -2.28 17.63 -1.13
C ALA A 79 -1.77 19.05 -0.80
N GLU A 80 -0.49 19.17 -0.43
CA GLU A 80 0.16 20.44 -0.12
C GLU A 80 0.91 21.07 -1.30
N GLY A 81 0.82 20.48 -2.50
CA GLY A 81 1.46 21.00 -3.72
C GLY A 81 2.99 20.83 -3.77
N ALA A 82 3.58 20.08 -2.83
CA ALA A 82 5.02 19.80 -2.80
C ALA A 82 5.42 18.72 -3.83
N TYR A 83 4.50 17.82 -4.17
CA TYR A 83 4.70 16.76 -5.15
C TYR A 83 3.69 16.86 -6.28
N ASP A 84 4.14 16.64 -7.51
CA ASP A 84 3.27 16.44 -8.65
C ASP A 84 2.59 15.05 -8.59
N ALA A 85 1.62 14.83 -9.48
CA ALA A 85 0.89 13.56 -9.54
C ALA A 85 1.82 12.36 -9.78
N ARG A 86 2.88 12.54 -10.58
CA ARG A 86 3.88 11.49 -10.87
C ARG A 86 4.67 11.11 -9.63
N THR A 87 5.14 12.09 -8.87
CA THR A 87 5.94 11.87 -7.66
C THR A 87 5.09 11.21 -6.58
N SER A 88 3.88 11.73 -6.33
CA SER A 88 2.88 11.10 -5.43
C SER A 88 2.63 9.64 -5.78
N PHE A 89 2.47 9.37 -7.07
CA PHE A 89 2.30 8.02 -7.59
C PHE A 89 3.51 7.13 -7.28
N LEU A 90 4.73 7.58 -7.57
CA LEU A 90 5.95 6.81 -7.30
C LEU A 90 6.12 6.47 -5.82
N PHE A 91 5.79 7.39 -4.92
CA PHE A 91 5.76 7.14 -3.48
C PHE A 91 4.72 6.10 -3.10
N THR A 92 3.47 6.25 -3.56
CA THR A 92 2.39 5.30 -3.25
C THR A 92 2.72 3.90 -3.78
N ARG A 93 3.27 3.83 -4.99
CA ARG A 93 3.73 2.58 -5.60
C ARG A 93 4.89 1.96 -4.82
N ALA A 94 5.88 2.75 -4.39
CA ALA A 94 6.96 2.24 -3.56
C ALA A 94 6.43 1.64 -2.24
N ALA A 95 5.48 2.30 -1.57
CA ALA A 95 4.83 1.73 -0.39
C ALA A 95 4.12 0.38 -0.71
N ALA A 96 3.46 0.26 -1.86
CA ALA A 96 2.74 -0.95 -2.26
C ALA A 96 3.65 -2.10 -2.75
N ASP A 97 4.66 -1.80 -3.56
CA ASP A 97 5.51 -2.79 -4.24
C ASP A 97 6.82 -3.08 -3.47
N VAL A 98 7.38 -2.08 -2.78
CA VAL A 98 8.63 -2.22 -2.03
C VAL A 98 8.36 -2.66 -0.61
N TYR A 99 7.47 -1.96 0.09
CA TYR A 99 7.15 -2.23 1.48
C TYR A 99 5.98 -3.21 1.63
N LEU A 100 5.25 -3.52 0.57
CA LEU A 100 4.09 -4.41 0.60
C LEU A 100 2.99 -3.92 1.55
N ASP A 101 2.90 -2.61 1.79
CA ASP A 101 1.91 -2.03 2.70
C ASP A 101 0.49 -2.28 2.17
N ALA A 102 -0.39 -2.79 3.03
CA ALA A 102 -1.74 -3.20 2.62
C ALA A 102 -2.62 -1.99 2.24
N GLN A 103 -2.47 -0.85 2.92
CA GLN A 103 -3.22 0.36 2.60
C GLN A 103 -2.72 1.00 1.30
N ALA A 104 -1.41 0.97 1.05
CA ALA A 104 -0.84 1.41 -0.20
C ALA A 104 -1.33 0.56 -1.38
N ASN A 105 -1.40 -0.78 -1.24
CA ASN A 105 -1.97 -1.65 -2.26
C ASN A 105 -3.45 -1.30 -2.54
N LEU A 106 -4.26 -1.05 -1.51
CA LEU A 106 -5.65 -0.61 -1.70
C LEU A 106 -5.74 0.72 -2.46
N ASN A 107 -4.91 1.70 -2.11
CA ASN A 107 -4.92 2.99 -2.80
C ASN A 107 -4.42 2.87 -4.24
N MET A 108 -3.42 2.02 -4.50
CA MET A 108 -2.96 1.73 -5.86
C MET A 108 -4.07 1.13 -6.73
N ALA A 109 -4.97 0.32 -6.16
CA ALA A 109 -6.16 -0.15 -6.86
C ALA A 109 -7.03 1.03 -7.31
N ARG A 110 -7.33 1.97 -6.40
CA ARG A 110 -8.15 3.17 -6.71
C ARG A 110 -7.48 4.08 -7.75
N LEU A 111 -6.18 4.31 -7.63
CA LEU A 111 -5.43 5.12 -8.60
C LEU A 111 -5.36 4.48 -9.99
N SER A 112 -5.42 3.15 -10.06
CA SER A 112 -5.40 2.39 -11.31
C SER A 112 -6.78 2.29 -11.98
N GLN A 113 -7.83 2.81 -11.34
CA GLN A 113 -9.19 2.78 -11.86
C GLN A 113 -9.31 3.66 -13.11
N ARG A 114 -10.05 3.18 -14.12
CA ARG A 114 -10.35 3.96 -15.32
C ARG A 114 -11.08 5.25 -14.95
N GLY A 115 -10.60 6.38 -15.46
CA GLY A 115 -11.14 7.72 -15.12
C GLY A 115 -10.48 8.38 -13.91
N SER A 116 -9.47 7.75 -13.29
CA SER A 116 -8.64 8.41 -12.29
C SER A 116 -7.88 9.59 -12.88
N ASP A 117 -7.72 10.68 -12.13
CA ASP A 117 -6.85 11.81 -12.46
C ASP A 117 -5.38 11.39 -12.67
N PHE A 118 -5.02 10.19 -12.21
CA PHE A 118 -3.70 9.57 -12.37
C PHE A 118 -3.60 8.66 -13.60
N GLY A 119 -4.67 8.53 -14.39
CA GLY A 119 -4.80 7.57 -15.48
C GLY A 119 -3.71 7.65 -16.56
N GLY A 120 -3.21 8.86 -16.83
CA GLY A 120 -2.12 9.12 -17.80
C GLY A 120 -0.73 8.65 -17.34
N LEU A 121 -0.51 8.46 -16.04
CA LEU A 121 0.79 8.07 -15.47
C LEU A 121 0.96 6.56 -15.30
N LEU A 122 -0.16 5.84 -15.28
CA LEU A 122 -0.25 4.50 -14.72
C LEU A 122 -0.40 3.39 -15.75
N LYS A 123 -0.67 3.73 -17.02
CA LYS A 123 -1.39 2.83 -17.94
C LYS A 123 -2.57 2.19 -17.21
N ALA A 124 -3.34 3.02 -16.50
CA ALA A 124 -4.42 2.59 -15.62
C ALA A 124 -5.32 1.60 -16.37
N SER A 125 -5.53 0.43 -15.78
CA SER A 125 -6.29 -0.65 -16.40
C SER A 125 -7.12 -1.39 -15.37
N PRO A 126 -8.24 -2.02 -15.80
CA PRO A 126 -8.99 -2.93 -14.95
C PRO A 126 -8.12 -4.04 -14.37
N GLU A 127 -7.16 -4.59 -15.14
CA GLU A 127 -6.26 -5.63 -14.65
C GLU A 127 -5.33 -5.15 -13.53
N LEU A 128 -4.78 -3.93 -13.65
CA LEU A 128 -3.89 -3.37 -12.63
C LEU A 128 -4.67 -3.03 -11.35
N THR A 129 -5.86 -2.46 -11.51
CA THR A 129 -6.81 -2.25 -10.41
C THR A 129 -7.11 -3.57 -9.70
N PHE A 130 -7.44 -4.60 -10.47
CA PHE A 130 -7.77 -5.92 -9.96
C PHE A 130 -6.59 -6.57 -9.25
N LEU A 131 -5.37 -6.46 -9.78
CA LEU A 131 -4.14 -6.95 -9.15
C LEU A 131 -3.92 -6.31 -7.77
N TYR A 132 -3.92 -4.97 -7.70
CA TYR A 132 -3.64 -4.26 -6.44
C TYR A 132 -4.75 -4.46 -5.40
N LEU A 133 -6.00 -4.54 -5.83
CA LEU A 133 -7.12 -4.92 -4.98
C LEU A 133 -6.88 -6.30 -4.35
N ASN A 134 -6.55 -7.29 -5.17
CA ASN A 134 -6.27 -8.64 -4.70
C ASN A 134 -5.07 -8.68 -3.76
N ARG A 135 -3.97 -7.97 -4.07
CA ARG A 135 -2.83 -7.85 -3.14
C ARG A 135 -3.23 -7.27 -1.78
N ALA A 136 -4.08 -6.25 -1.76
CA ALA A 136 -4.58 -5.69 -0.50
C ALA A 136 -5.37 -6.73 0.30
N TRP A 137 -6.22 -7.52 -0.36
CA TRP A 137 -6.97 -8.60 0.28
C TRP A 137 -6.06 -9.71 0.78
N GLU A 138 -5.02 -10.08 0.02
CA GLU A 138 -4.02 -11.07 0.41
C GLU A 138 -3.25 -10.64 1.68
N ALA A 139 -2.76 -9.39 1.72
CA ALA A 139 -2.12 -8.85 2.91
C ALA A 139 -3.10 -8.78 4.09
N GLY A 140 -4.33 -8.36 3.83
CA GLY A 140 -5.40 -8.30 4.83
C GLY A 140 -5.72 -9.66 5.45
N SER A 141 -5.76 -10.73 4.66
CA SER A 141 -5.97 -12.09 5.17
C SER A 141 -4.81 -12.59 6.03
N VAL A 142 -3.56 -12.26 5.69
CA VAL A 142 -2.41 -12.60 6.54
C VAL A 142 -2.50 -11.85 7.89
N LEU A 143 -2.94 -10.59 7.86
CA LEU A 143 -3.12 -9.79 9.07
C LEU A 143 -4.29 -10.28 9.93
N ALA A 144 -5.36 -10.79 9.35
CA ALA A 144 -6.52 -11.29 10.10
C ALA A 144 -6.16 -12.44 11.07
N GLU A 145 -5.15 -13.24 10.73
CA GLU A 145 -4.60 -14.32 11.57
C GLU A 145 -3.68 -13.78 12.68
N HIS A 146 -3.30 -12.50 12.66
CA HIS A 146 -2.49 -11.85 13.68
C HIS A 146 -3.37 -11.17 14.75
N PRO A 147 -3.04 -11.28 16.06
CA PRO A 147 -3.85 -10.70 17.14
C PRO A 147 -4.17 -9.21 16.99
N ASN A 148 -3.24 -8.45 16.41
CA ASN A 148 -3.38 -7.00 16.20
C ASN A 148 -3.78 -6.62 14.75
N GLY A 149 -4.04 -7.59 13.86
CA GLY A 149 -4.27 -7.32 12.44
C GLY A 149 -5.74 -7.31 11.99
N ARG A 150 -6.69 -7.68 12.88
CA ARG A 150 -8.12 -7.73 12.56
C ARG A 150 -8.72 -6.39 12.15
N ALA A 151 -8.34 -5.31 12.83
CA ALA A 151 -8.84 -3.98 12.49
C ALA A 151 -8.33 -3.49 11.13
N GLN A 152 -7.09 -3.81 10.78
CA GLN A 152 -6.56 -3.54 9.44
C GLN A 152 -7.26 -4.38 8.36
N TRP A 153 -7.57 -5.65 8.65
CA TRP A 153 -8.42 -6.47 7.77
C TRP A 153 -9.80 -5.84 7.56
N SER A 154 -10.49 -5.47 8.63
CA SER A 154 -11.80 -4.81 8.55
C SER A 154 -11.74 -3.51 7.74
N LEU A 155 -10.69 -2.72 7.91
CA LEU A 155 -10.48 -1.51 7.11
C LEU A 155 -10.33 -1.82 5.63
N ILE A 156 -9.51 -2.82 5.27
CA ILE A 156 -9.30 -3.23 3.88
C ILE A 156 -10.62 -3.69 3.25
N VAL A 157 -11.34 -4.61 3.89
CA VAL A 157 -12.61 -5.12 3.36
C VAL A 157 -13.62 -3.99 3.21
N ASN A 158 -13.89 -3.22 4.27
CA ASN A 158 -14.90 -2.16 4.24
C ASN A 158 -14.58 -1.09 3.19
N ALA A 159 -13.30 -0.78 2.97
CA ALA A 159 -12.89 0.23 2.00
C ALA A 159 -12.79 -0.28 0.55
N SER A 160 -12.95 -1.58 0.32
CA SER A 160 -12.73 -2.20 -0.99
C SER A 160 -13.84 -3.13 -1.47
N LEU A 161 -14.80 -3.47 -0.62
CA LEU A 161 -15.87 -4.42 -0.93
C LEU A 161 -16.66 -3.99 -2.18
N GLY A 162 -17.09 -2.73 -2.26
CA GLY A 162 -17.80 -2.24 -3.46
C GLY A 162 -16.99 -2.32 -4.76
N LEU A 163 -15.65 -2.23 -4.67
CA LEU A 163 -14.79 -2.42 -5.84
C LEU A 163 -14.68 -3.91 -6.21
N ALA A 164 -14.54 -4.78 -5.21
CA ALA A 164 -14.51 -6.23 -5.39
C ALA A 164 -15.85 -6.76 -5.96
N ASP A 165 -16.97 -6.27 -5.44
CA ASP A 165 -18.32 -6.57 -5.94
C ASP A 165 -18.50 -6.09 -7.38
N GLY A 166 -17.96 -4.91 -7.71
CA GLY A 166 -17.94 -4.41 -9.09
C GLY A 166 -17.22 -5.36 -10.05
N PHE A 167 -16.06 -5.90 -9.66
CA PHE A 167 -15.37 -6.92 -10.47
C PHE A 167 -16.11 -8.25 -10.51
N TYR A 168 -16.77 -8.65 -9.42
CA TYR A 168 -17.59 -9.86 -9.40
C TYR A 168 -18.76 -9.74 -10.40
N ALA A 169 -19.51 -8.63 -10.34
CA ALA A 169 -20.60 -8.33 -11.25
C ALA A 169 -20.13 -8.21 -12.71
N ALA A 170 -18.99 -7.54 -12.97
CA ALA A 170 -18.41 -7.46 -14.30
C ALA A 170 -18.07 -8.84 -14.88
N GLY A 171 -17.68 -9.79 -14.02
CA GLY A 171 -17.50 -11.20 -14.38
C GLY A 171 -18.80 -11.88 -14.81
N LEU A 172 -19.87 -11.71 -14.04
CA LEU A 172 -21.19 -12.26 -14.35
C LEU A 172 -21.79 -11.68 -15.64
N ASN A 173 -21.51 -10.40 -15.91
CA ASN A 173 -22.03 -9.69 -17.08
C ASN A 173 -21.13 -9.79 -18.33
N ASN A 174 -20.04 -10.57 -18.28
CA ASN A 174 -19.03 -10.68 -19.35
C ASN A 174 -18.36 -9.34 -19.74
N GLU A 175 -18.33 -8.37 -18.84
CA GLU A 175 -17.70 -7.06 -19.04
C GLU A 175 -16.20 -7.09 -18.71
N PHE A 176 -15.79 -8.00 -17.83
CA PHE A 176 -14.40 -8.26 -17.50
C PHE A 176 -14.22 -9.74 -17.14
N PRO A 177 -13.21 -10.44 -17.67
CA PRO A 177 -13.02 -11.87 -17.42
C PRO A 177 -12.40 -12.12 -16.02
N THR A 178 -13.15 -11.83 -14.95
CA THR A 178 -12.67 -11.81 -13.56
C THR A 178 -12.08 -13.15 -13.13
N GLN A 179 -12.81 -14.26 -13.32
CA GLN A 179 -12.35 -15.59 -12.92
C GLN A 179 -11.08 -16.02 -13.68
N GLN A 180 -11.03 -15.75 -14.99
CA GLN A 180 -9.87 -16.10 -15.83
C GLN A 180 -8.64 -15.24 -15.46
N THR A 181 -8.86 -13.95 -15.20
CA THR A 181 -7.82 -13.03 -14.72
C THR A 181 -7.29 -13.48 -13.37
N LEU A 182 -8.17 -13.86 -12.44
CA LEU A 182 -7.78 -14.32 -11.11
C LEU A 182 -6.97 -15.61 -11.16
N ARG A 183 -7.37 -16.58 -12.00
CA ARG A 183 -6.58 -17.80 -12.27
C ARG A 183 -5.18 -17.47 -12.78
N ARG A 184 -5.06 -16.50 -13.70
CA ARG A 184 -3.77 -16.03 -14.24
C ARG A 184 -2.91 -15.35 -13.18
N LEU A 185 -3.51 -14.53 -12.31
CA LEU A 185 -2.80 -13.80 -11.26
C LEU A 185 -2.49 -14.65 -10.02
N ARG A 186 -3.17 -15.79 -9.81
CA ARG A 186 -3.04 -16.64 -8.62
C ARG A 186 -1.58 -16.91 -8.23
N PRO A 187 -0.68 -17.37 -9.12
CA PRO A 187 0.71 -17.64 -8.72
C PRO A 187 1.43 -16.40 -8.18
N GLU A 188 1.19 -15.23 -8.78
CA GLU A 188 1.74 -13.96 -8.33
C GLU A 188 1.17 -13.54 -6.97
N LEU A 189 -0.14 -13.68 -6.78
CA LEU A 189 -0.83 -13.32 -5.54
C LEU A 189 -0.41 -14.20 -4.36
N LEU A 190 -0.24 -15.50 -4.59
CA LEU A 190 0.28 -16.42 -3.56
C LEU A 190 1.75 -16.11 -3.22
N LYS A 191 2.57 -15.79 -4.22
CA LYS A 191 3.95 -15.33 -4.00
C LYS A 191 3.97 -14.02 -3.22
N PHE A 192 3.09 -13.09 -3.53
CA PHE A 192 2.92 -11.83 -2.78
C PHE A 192 2.54 -12.12 -1.33
N ARG A 193 1.53 -12.99 -1.08
CA ARG A 193 1.10 -13.38 0.27
C ARG A 193 2.28 -13.93 1.09
N ALA A 194 3.04 -14.85 0.51
CA ALA A 194 4.21 -15.43 1.15
C ALA A 194 5.31 -14.38 1.41
N ALA A 195 5.57 -13.50 0.44
CA ALA A 195 6.54 -12.41 0.57
C ALA A 195 6.14 -11.40 1.66
N PHE A 196 4.85 -11.04 1.74
CA PHE A 196 4.31 -10.18 2.78
C PHE A 196 4.49 -10.82 4.17
N GLY A 197 4.09 -12.08 4.33
CA GLY A 197 4.26 -12.78 5.59
C GLY A 197 5.73 -12.89 6.01
N ALA A 198 6.63 -13.26 5.09
CA ALA A 198 8.06 -13.34 5.36
C ALA A 198 8.67 -11.97 5.70
N LEU A 199 8.30 -10.93 4.95
CA LEU A 199 8.80 -9.57 5.14
C LEU A 199 8.41 -9.03 6.53
N TYR A 200 7.25 -9.42 7.04
CA TYR A 200 6.70 -8.93 8.30
C TYR A 200 6.72 -9.95 9.45
N GLY A 201 7.39 -11.10 9.29
CA GLY A 201 7.47 -12.13 10.33
C GLY A 201 6.09 -12.70 10.73
N LEU A 202 5.12 -12.72 9.81
CA LEU A 202 3.76 -13.16 10.05
C LEU A 202 3.54 -14.59 9.55
N GLN A 203 2.66 -15.31 10.24
CA GLN A 203 2.20 -16.62 9.78
C GLN A 203 1.31 -16.46 8.54
N VAL A 204 1.56 -17.27 7.52
CA VAL A 204 0.84 -17.22 6.24
C VAL A 204 -0.16 -18.37 6.16
N PRO A 205 -1.42 -18.11 5.77
CA PRO A 205 -2.38 -19.17 5.47
C PRO A 205 -1.88 -20.10 4.35
N SER A 206 -1.94 -21.42 4.57
CA SER A 206 -1.51 -22.46 3.60
C SER A 206 -2.49 -22.68 2.45
N ALA A 207 -3.57 -21.89 2.37
CA ALA A 207 -4.60 -22.05 1.35
C ALA A 207 -4.04 -21.86 -0.07
N PRO A 208 -4.27 -22.81 -1.00
CA PRO A 208 -3.76 -22.75 -2.37
C PRO A 208 -4.56 -21.79 -3.28
N THR A 209 -5.65 -21.22 -2.77
CA THR A 209 -6.50 -20.24 -3.45
C THR A 209 -6.22 -18.84 -2.92
N THR A 210 -6.58 -17.82 -3.70
CA THR A 210 -6.60 -16.41 -3.31
C THR A 210 -7.74 -16.13 -2.34
N VAL A 211 -7.67 -15.01 -1.63
CA VAL A 211 -8.77 -14.56 -0.74
C VAL A 211 -10.02 -14.27 -1.55
N MET A 212 -9.89 -13.64 -2.71
CA MET A 212 -11.02 -13.31 -3.58
C MET A 212 -11.70 -14.56 -4.15
N GLU A 213 -10.95 -15.62 -4.47
CA GLU A 213 -11.52 -16.92 -4.86
C GLU A 213 -12.39 -17.53 -3.76
N ARG A 214 -11.92 -17.49 -2.51
CA ARG A 214 -12.68 -18.01 -1.37
C ARG A 214 -13.89 -17.16 -1.02
N HIS A 215 -13.86 -15.86 -1.31
CA HIS A 215 -14.94 -14.95 -0.96
C HIS A 215 -16.12 -15.03 -1.94
N TYR A 216 -15.84 -15.23 -3.23
CA TYR A 216 -16.84 -15.24 -4.30
C TYR A 216 -17.10 -16.63 -4.90
N ASP A 217 -16.57 -17.69 -4.27
CA ASP A 217 -16.69 -19.09 -4.70
C ASP A 217 -16.28 -19.33 -6.17
N TYR A 218 -15.13 -18.78 -6.57
CA TYR A 218 -14.57 -18.91 -7.93
C TYR A 218 -13.81 -20.21 -8.20
#